data_AF-A0A5E4LUP9-F1
#
_entry.id   AF-A0A5E4LUP9-F1
#
_cell.length_a   1.000
_cell.length_b   1.000
_cell.length_c   1.000
_cell.angle_alpha   90.00
_cell.angle_beta   90.00
_cell.angle_gamma   90.00
#
_symmetry.space_group_name_H-M   'P 1'
#
loop_
_entity.id
_entity.type
_entity.pdbx_description
1 polymer ?
#
loop_
_entity_poly.entity_id
_entity_poly.type
_entity_poly.pdbx_seq_one_letter_code
_entity_poly.pdbx_strand_id
1 'polypeptide(L)'
;MKGEIQTVNMHLYELDYGPIDTNSPEFKAWFGNSIVKNENGSPKMVYHGTWSRKLSKITEEIAKNIPILYHGTSKENARKLSKYGFQPRKISPEENQGQSKYLYLTTSPENAEWFANEKGENTVLEVRNIPYSTLKVDPEDGISDTVEKELYLPYDLPGNVALTRPLGPEHFRLFHFPKVRTR
;
A
#
# COMPACT_ATOMS: atom_id res chain seq x y z
N MET A 1 12.59 62.81 11.83
CA MET A 1 12.04 61.90 12.86
C MET A 1 12.55 60.51 12.55
N LYS A 2 13.38 59.94 13.42
CA LYS A 2 13.87 58.55 13.31
C LYS A 2 12.87 57.67 14.08
N GLY A 3 12.27 56.70 13.41
CA GLY A 3 11.38 55.71 14.05
C GLY A 3 12.22 54.55 14.57
N GLU A 4 12.27 54.38 15.89
CA GLU A 4 12.78 53.19 16.55
C GLU A 4 11.82 52.01 16.30
N ILE A 5 12.34 50.89 15.82
CA ILE A 5 11.62 49.63 15.76
C ILE A 5 11.96 48.88 17.06
N GLN A 6 11.00 48.78 17.96
CA GLN A 6 11.10 47.88 19.12
C GLN A 6 11.04 46.44 18.63
N THR A 7 12.14 45.71 18.82
CA THR A 7 12.19 44.25 18.70
C THR A 7 11.46 43.65 19.89
N VAL A 8 10.25 43.13 19.66
CA VAL A 8 9.59 42.24 20.63
C VAL A 8 10.30 40.89 20.62
N ASN A 9 11.07 40.63 21.68
CA ASN A 9 11.61 39.31 21.99
C ASN A 9 10.45 38.38 22.35
N MET A 10 9.91 37.69 21.36
CA MET A 10 8.97 36.60 21.58
C MET A 10 9.79 35.38 22.04
N HIS A 11 9.95 35.26 23.36
CA HIS A 11 10.50 34.07 24.01
C HIS A 11 9.67 32.86 23.54
N LEU A 12 10.27 32.03 22.69
CA LEU A 12 9.75 30.71 22.38
C LEU A 12 9.76 29.92 23.69
N TYR A 13 8.57 29.60 24.20
CA TYR A 13 8.41 28.64 25.28
C TYR A 13 9.04 27.33 24.84
N GLU A 14 10.17 26.96 25.46
CA GLU A 14 10.69 25.61 25.40
C GLU A 14 9.63 24.70 26.03
N LEU A 15 8.90 23.97 25.19
CA LEU A 15 8.03 22.90 25.66
C LEU A 15 8.92 21.78 26.16
N ASP A 16 9.07 21.72 27.48
CA ASP A 16 9.79 20.67 28.20
C ASP A 16 8.99 19.36 28.12
N TYR A 17 9.12 18.66 26.98
CA TYR A 17 8.58 17.31 26.79
C TYR A 17 9.44 16.29 27.54
N GLY A 18 9.37 16.33 28.87
CA GLY A 18 9.87 15.27 29.74
C GLY A 18 9.03 13.99 29.62
N PRO A 19 9.56 12.83 30.05
CA PRO A 19 8.80 11.60 30.13
C PRO A 19 7.54 11.79 31.01
N ILE A 20 6.37 11.48 30.46
CA ILE A 20 5.09 11.56 31.15
C ILE A 20 4.99 10.40 32.15
N ASP A 21 4.79 10.70 33.43
CA ASP A 21 4.50 9.68 34.43
C ASP A 21 3.05 9.20 34.30
N THR A 22 2.90 7.98 33.77
CA THR A 22 1.60 7.32 33.57
C THR A 22 0.89 6.94 34.88
N ASN A 23 1.57 7.05 36.03
CA ASN A 23 0.97 6.80 37.34
C ASN A 23 0.41 8.04 38.02
N SER A 24 0.68 9.24 37.48
CA SER A 24 0.23 10.51 38.03
C SER A 24 -1.31 10.63 38.06
N PRO A 25 -1.89 11.32 39.07
CA PRO A 25 -3.33 11.59 39.11
C PRO A 25 -3.85 12.31 37.86
N GLU A 26 -3.07 13.24 37.32
CA GLU A 26 -3.38 14.04 36.14
C GLU A 26 -3.49 13.16 34.90
N PHE A 27 -2.52 12.26 34.70
CA PHE A 27 -2.55 11.31 33.59
C PHE A 27 -3.74 10.35 33.71
N LYS A 28 -4.05 9.87 34.92
CA LYS A 28 -5.19 8.97 35.17
C LYS A 28 -6.53 9.66 34.97
N ALA A 29 -6.67 10.94 35.34
CA ALA A 29 -7.88 11.71 35.11
C ALA A 29 -8.12 11.96 33.61
N TRP A 30 -7.05 12.29 32.87
CA TRP A 30 -7.10 12.45 31.42
C TRP A 30 -7.34 11.13 30.67
N PHE A 31 -6.70 10.04 31.10
CA PHE A 31 -6.76 8.73 30.44
C PHE A 31 -7.91 7.82 30.90
N GLY A 32 -8.57 8.12 32.04
CA GLY A 32 -9.46 7.19 32.74
C GLY A 32 -10.62 6.63 31.91
N ASN A 33 -11.11 7.42 30.95
CA ASN A 33 -12.19 7.03 30.02
C ASN A 33 -11.68 6.43 28.69
N SER A 34 -10.38 6.20 28.54
CA SER A 34 -9.80 5.64 27.32
C SER A 34 -10.26 4.20 27.09
N ILE A 35 -10.67 3.91 25.85
CA ILE A 35 -11.02 2.56 25.38
C ILE A 35 -9.79 1.69 25.11
N VAL A 36 -8.58 2.27 25.13
CA VAL A 36 -7.33 1.61 24.76
C VAL A 36 -6.57 1.19 26.02
N LYS A 37 -7.09 0.15 26.68
CA LYS A 37 -6.48 -0.46 27.88
C LYS A 37 -5.97 -1.87 27.55
N ASN A 38 -4.98 -2.34 28.29
CA ASN A 38 -4.65 -3.76 28.34
C ASN A 38 -5.73 -4.52 29.12
N GLU A 39 -5.71 -5.85 29.06
CA GLU A 39 -6.68 -6.72 29.76
C GLU A 39 -6.73 -6.48 31.28
N ASN A 40 -5.60 -6.07 31.86
CA ASN A 40 -5.48 -5.71 33.28
C ASN A 40 -5.90 -4.26 33.61
N GLY A 41 -6.48 -3.52 32.66
CA GLY A 41 -6.94 -2.14 32.83
C GLY A 41 -5.85 -1.06 32.75
N SER A 42 -4.57 -1.43 32.56
CA SER A 42 -3.48 -0.47 32.43
C SER A 42 -3.51 0.27 31.08
N PRO A 43 -2.97 1.52 30.99
CA PRO A 43 -2.83 2.23 29.73
C PRO A 43 -2.03 1.42 28.71
N LYS A 44 -2.60 1.18 27.52
CA LYS A 44 -1.87 0.55 26.42
C LYS A 44 -1.07 1.62 25.68
N MET A 45 0.24 1.40 25.54
CA MET A 45 1.11 2.29 24.77
C MET A 45 0.69 2.28 23.30
N VAL A 46 0.42 3.45 22.74
CA VAL A 46 0.04 3.65 21.33
C VAL A 46 1.03 4.58 20.66
N TYR A 47 1.32 4.33 19.39
CA TYR A 47 2.20 5.15 18.58
C TYR A 47 1.36 6.07 17.70
N HIS A 48 1.58 7.39 17.81
CA HIS A 48 1.03 8.33 16.84
C HIS A 48 1.89 8.29 15.58
N GLY A 49 1.30 7.90 14.45
CA GLY A 49 1.98 7.96 13.16
C GLY A 49 2.31 9.42 12.82
N THR A 50 3.60 9.78 12.82
CA THR A 50 4.04 11.08 12.33
C THR A 50 4.28 10.98 10.83
N TRP A 51 3.48 11.71 10.04
CA TRP A 51 3.79 11.96 8.64
C TRP A 51 5.03 12.86 8.58
N SER A 52 6.21 12.27 8.38
CA SER A 52 7.39 13.10 8.14
C SER A 52 7.21 13.81 6.80
N ARG A 53 7.22 15.15 6.81
CA ARG A 53 7.20 15.99 5.60
C ARG A 53 8.38 15.70 4.67
N LYS A 54 9.40 14.97 5.16
CA LYS A 54 10.55 14.47 4.40
C LYS A 54 10.19 13.34 3.43
N LEU A 55 9.04 12.68 3.63
CA LEU A 55 8.48 11.72 2.68
C LEU A 55 7.99 12.39 1.40
N SER A 56 7.60 13.68 1.38
CA SER A 56 6.96 14.26 0.19
C SER A 56 7.86 14.35 -1.05
N LYS A 57 9.18 14.52 -0.87
CA LYS A 57 10.14 14.49 -1.98
C LYS A 57 10.52 13.06 -2.39
N ILE A 58 10.57 12.16 -1.42
CA ILE A 58 10.82 10.73 -1.66
C ILE A 58 9.62 10.12 -2.38
N THR A 59 8.39 10.52 -2.06
CA THR A 59 7.17 10.05 -2.74
C THR A 59 7.08 10.52 -4.19
N GLU A 60 7.62 11.69 -4.55
CA GLU A 60 7.66 12.13 -5.95
C GLU A 60 8.68 11.32 -6.80
N GLU A 61 9.81 10.90 -6.23
CA GLU A 61 10.77 10.01 -6.89
C GLU A 61 10.31 8.55 -6.90
N ILE A 62 9.69 8.08 -5.83
CA ILE A 62 9.12 6.74 -5.73
C ILE A 62 7.90 6.59 -6.65
N ALA A 63 7.03 7.62 -6.76
CA ALA A 63 5.90 7.61 -7.69
C ALA A 63 6.32 7.53 -9.17
N LYS A 64 7.59 7.78 -9.51
CA LYS A 64 8.11 7.56 -10.86
C LYS A 64 8.39 6.09 -11.17
N ASN A 65 8.55 5.23 -10.16
CA ASN A 65 8.87 3.82 -10.34
C ASN A 65 7.82 2.95 -9.65
N ILE A 66 6.74 2.65 -10.37
CA ILE A 66 5.79 1.63 -9.95
C ILE A 66 6.56 0.31 -9.75
N PRO A 67 6.40 -0.35 -8.59
CA PRO A 67 7.04 -1.64 -8.35
C PRO A 67 6.55 -2.67 -9.36
N ILE A 68 7.27 -3.79 -9.46
CA ILE A 68 6.75 -4.95 -10.18
C ILE A 68 5.50 -5.41 -9.44
N LEU A 69 4.40 -5.55 -10.16
CA LEU A 69 3.16 -6.08 -9.63
C LEU A 69 2.94 -7.51 -10.11
N TYR A 70 2.04 -8.23 -9.45
CA TYR A 70 1.78 -9.64 -9.71
C TYR A 70 0.31 -9.90 -9.93
N HIS A 71 0.00 -10.80 -10.86
CA HIS A 71 -1.35 -11.26 -11.16
C HIS A 71 -1.41 -12.79 -11.09
N GLY A 72 -2.27 -13.31 -10.22
CA GLY A 72 -2.60 -14.73 -10.14
C GLY A 72 -3.64 -15.09 -11.17
N THR A 73 -3.41 -16.15 -11.95
CA THR A 73 -4.36 -16.59 -12.97
C THR A 73 -4.12 -18.04 -13.43
N SER A 74 -4.89 -18.49 -14.43
CA SER A 74 -4.68 -19.78 -15.09
C SER A 74 -3.52 -19.74 -16.08
N LYS A 75 -2.95 -20.91 -16.38
CA LYS A 75 -1.90 -21.03 -17.41
C LYS A 75 -2.35 -20.53 -18.79
N GLU A 76 -3.63 -20.72 -19.12
CA GLU A 76 -4.19 -20.25 -20.39
C GLU A 76 -4.31 -18.72 -20.43
N ASN A 77 -4.86 -18.12 -19.38
CA ASN A 77 -5.02 -16.67 -19.28
C ASN A 77 -3.67 -15.96 -19.22
N ALA A 78 -2.69 -16.54 -18.52
CA ALA A 78 -1.33 -16.04 -18.49
C ALA A 78 -0.72 -15.97 -19.90
N ARG A 79 -0.99 -16.97 -20.75
CA ARG A 79 -0.57 -16.99 -22.16
C ARG A 79 -1.32 -15.95 -22.99
N LYS A 80 -2.62 -15.75 -22.78
CA LYS A 80 -3.41 -14.72 -23.46
C LYS A 80 -2.89 -13.32 -23.13
N LEU A 81 -2.67 -13.02 -21.85
CA LEU A 81 -2.11 -11.74 -21.40
C LEU A 81 -0.70 -11.50 -21.96
N SER A 82 0.17 -12.51 -21.91
CA SER A 82 1.53 -12.42 -22.48
C SER A 82 1.54 -12.26 -24.00
N LYS A 83 0.47 -12.67 -24.70
CA LYS A 83 0.40 -12.62 -26.17
C LYS A 83 -0.34 -11.38 -26.69
N TYR A 84 -1.39 -10.95 -26.00
CA TYR A 84 -2.32 -9.91 -26.48
C TYR A 84 -2.41 -8.70 -25.56
N GLY A 85 -1.80 -8.75 -24.38
CA GLY A 85 -1.95 -7.76 -23.34
C GLY A 85 -3.32 -7.84 -22.66
N PHE A 86 -3.57 -6.86 -21.80
CA PHE A 86 -4.86 -6.67 -21.15
C PHE A 86 -5.74 -5.72 -21.96
N GLN A 87 -7.01 -6.09 -22.16
CA GLN A 87 -8.02 -5.26 -22.81
C GLN A 87 -9.33 -5.32 -21.98
N PRO A 88 -9.66 -4.27 -21.21
CA PRO A 88 -10.89 -4.22 -20.41
C PRO A 88 -12.13 -4.51 -21.26
N ARG A 89 -13.09 -5.28 -20.70
CA ARG A 89 -14.41 -5.58 -21.28
C ARG A 89 -14.41 -6.36 -22.60
N LYS A 90 -13.24 -6.77 -23.11
CA LYS A 90 -13.10 -7.68 -24.26
C LYS A 90 -12.71 -9.10 -23.85
N ILE A 91 -12.16 -9.23 -22.65
CA ILE A 91 -11.79 -10.49 -22.00
C ILE A 91 -13.03 -11.00 -21.26
N SER A 92 -13.34 -12.29 -21.37
CA SER A 92 -14.52 -12.86 -20.70
C SER A 92 -14.37 -12.69 -19.17
N PRO A 93 -15.46 -12.56 -18.39
CA PRO A 93 -15.38 -12.49 -16.92
C PRO A 93 -14.62 -13.68 -16.29
N GLU A 94 -14.62 -14.84 -16.94
CA GLU A 94 -13.92 -16.06 -16.50
C GLU A 94 -12.40 -15.97 -16.73
N GLU A 95 -11.98 -15.21 -17.75
CA GLU A 95 -10.58 -15.07 -18.14
C GLU A 95 -9.78 -14.10 -17.25
N ASN A 96 -10.46 -13.27 -16.45
CA ASN A 96 -9.84 -12.20 -15.68
C ASN A 96 -9.95 -12.39 -14.16
N GLN A 97 -10.54 -13.51 -13.73
CA GLN A 97 -10.71 -13.90 -12.32
C GLN A 97 -11.32 -12.81 -11.43
N GLY A 98 -12.24 -12.02 -11.99
CA GLY A 98 -12.88 -10.88 -11.31
C GLY A 98 -13.71 -10.06 -12.29
N GLN A 99 -13.94 -8.76 -12.00
CA GLN A 99 -14.66 -7.90 -12.94
C GLN A 99 -13.87 -7.75 -14.25
N SER A 100 -14.46 -8.12 -15.40
CA SER A 100 -13.80 -8.08 -16.73
C SER A 100 -13.29 -6.69 -17.17
N LYS A 101 -13.64 -5.63 -16.43
CA LYS A 101 -13.14 -4.28 -16.62
C LYS A 101 -11.82 -3.98 -15.88
N TYR A 102 -11.36 -4.84 -14.97
CA TYR A 102 -10.16 -4.62 -14.16
C TYR A 102 -9.25 -5.83 -14.19
N LEU A 103 -7.94 -5.64 -14.33
CA LEU A 103 -6.97 -6.68 -14.00
C LEU A 103 -6.46 -6.41 -12.58
N TYR A 104 -6.73 -7.34 -11.67
CA TYR A 104 -6.35 -7.23 -10.26
C TYR A 104 -4.87 -7.59 -10.09
N LEU A 105 -4.15 -6.73 -9.39
CA LEU A 105 -2.71 -6.77 -9.23
C LEU A 105 -2.36 -6.58 -7.76
N THR A 106 -1.32 -7.26 -7.31
CA THR A 106 -0.81 -7.12 -5.94
C THR A 106 0.70 -6.91 -5.93
N THR A 107 1.24 -6.30 -4.88
CA THR A 107 2.69 -6.12 -4.71
C THR A 107 3.42 -7.38 -4.27
N SER A 108 2.70 -8.47 -3.90
CA SER A 108 3.29 -9.74 -3.45
C SER A 108 3.00 -10.90 -4.42
N PRO A 109 4.03 -11.65 -4.87
CA PRO A 109 3.82 -12.82 -5.71
C PRO A 109 3.10 -13.96 -4.96
N GLU A 110 3.34 -14.13 -3.65
CA GLU A 110 2.66 -15.12 -2.82
C GLU A 110 1.16 -14.83 -2.70
N ASN A 111 0.81 -13.55 -2.53
CA ASN A 111 -0.60 -13.14 -2.51
C ASN A 111 -1.28 -13.38 -3.87
N ALA A 112 -0.57 -13.09 -4.97
CA ALA A 112 -1.06 -13.41 -6.32
C ALA A 112 -1.26 -14.93 -6.51
N GLU A 113 -0.32 -15.76 -6.05
CA GLU A 113 -0.45 -17.22 -6.09
C GLU A 113 -1.64 -17.71 -5.27
N TRP A 114 -1.87 -17.14 -4.08
CA TRP A 114 -3.03 -17.47 -3.26
C TRP A 114 -4.35 -17.24 -4.02
N PHE A 115 -4.51 -16.09 -4.68
CA PHE A 115 -5.70 -15.82 -5.49
C PHE A 115 -5.88 -16.80 -6.66
N ALA A 116 -4.79 -17.23 -7.31
CA ALA A 116 -4.86 -18.26 -8.34
C ALA A 116 -5.35 -19.60 -7.75
N ASN A 117 -4.80 -19.99 -6.60
CA ASN A 117 -5.12 -21.25 -5.92
C ASN A 117 -6.58 -21.32 -5.45
N GLU A 118 -7.17 -20.20 -5.04
CA GLU A 118 -8.61 -20.11 -4.69
C GLU A 118 -9.53 -20.53 -5.86
N LYS A 119 -9.01 -20.54 -7.09
CA LYS A 119 -9.71 -21.00 -8.30
C LYS A 119 -9.17 -22.31 -8.87
N GLY A 120 -8.29 -23.00 -8.15
CA GLY A 120 -7.65 -24.24 -8.60
C GLY A 120 -6.54 -24.03 -9.63
N GLU A 121 -6.02 -22.81 -9.76
CA GLU A 121 -4.94 -22.42 -10.67
C GLU A 121 -3.67 -22.11 -9.88
N ASN A 122 -2.51 -22.02 -10.54
CA ASN A 122 -1.23 -21.81 -9.86
C ASN A 122 -0.23 -20.97 -10.67
N THR A 123 -0.71 -20.19 -11.64
CA THR A 123 0.16 -19.39 -12.49
C THR A 123 0.18 -17.94 -12.01
N VAL A 124 1.40 -17.39 -11.89
CA VAL A 124 1.60 -15.98 -11.55
C VAL A 124 2.29 -15.26 -12.72
N LEU A 125 1.81 -14.08 -13.05
CA LEU A 125 2.46 -13.14 -13.95
C LEU A 125 3.09 -12.00 -13.18
N GLU A 126 4.30 -11.60 -13.56
CA GLU A 126 4.83 -10.27 -13.30
C GLU A 126 4.25 -9.28 -14.30
N VAL A 127 3.90 -8.10 -13.81
CA VAL A 127 3.44 -6.96 -14.59
C VAL A 127 4.36 -5.77 -14.29
N ARG A 128 5.05 -5.29 -15.32
CA ARG A 128 6.16 -4.34 -15.20
C ARG A 128 5.89 -3.07 -15.99
N ASN A 129 6.61 -1.97 -15.67
CA ASN A 129 6.56 -0.71 -16.42
C ASN A 129 5.15 -0.13 -16.61
N ILE A 130 4.28 -0.31 -15.61
CA ILE A 130 2.88 0.07 -15.70
C ILE A 130 2.78 1.60 -15.68
N PRO A 131 2.02 2.24 -16.58
CA PRO A 131 1.79 3.68 -16.48
C PRO A 131 0.89 3.99 -15.27
N TYR A 132 1.32 4.88 -14.38
CA TYR A 132 0.62 5.20 -13.14
C TYR A 132 -0.86 5.54 -13.32
N SER A 133 -1.17 6.32 -14.35
CA SER A 133 -2.53 6.74 -14.71
C SER A 133 -3.49 5.59 -15.07
N THR A 134 -3.01 4.36 -15.19
CA THR A 134 -3.81 3.17 -15.51
C THR A 134 -4.24 2.40 -14.27
N LEU A 135 -3.66 2.69 -13.11
CA LEU A 135 -3.97 2.05 -11.84
C LEU A 135 -5.04 2.80 -11.05
N LYS A 136 -5.76 2.05 -10.22
CA LYS A 136 -6.58 2.56 -9.12
C LYS A 136 -6.42 1.63 -7.93
N VAL A 137 -6.78 2.11 -6.74
CA VAL A 137 -6.92 1.23 -5.56
C VAL A 137 -7.95 0.15 -5.90
N ASP A 138 -7.64 -1.08 -5.53
CA ASP A 138 -8.56 -2.20 -5.71
C ASP A 138 -9.90 -1.86 -5.03
N PRO A 139 -11.02 -1.84 -5.78
CA PRO A 139 -12.32 -1.51 -5.21
C PRO A 139 -12.86 -2.57 -4.25
N GLU A 140 -12.30 -3.78 -4.24
CA GLU A 140 -12.74 -4.90 -3.42
C GLU A 140 -11.86 -5.04 -2.18
N ASP A 141 -10.54 -5.10 -2.36
CA ASP A 141 -9.60 -5.45 -1.29
C ASP A 141 -8.59 -4.34 -0.93
N GLY A 142 -8.70 -3.16 -1.55
CA GLY A 142 -7.82 -2.03 -1.27
C GLY A 142 -8.18 -1.34 0.04
N ILE A 143 -7.18 -1.01 0.86
CA ILE A 143 -7.40 -0.42 2.19
C ILE A 143 -7.03 1.07 2.28
N SER A 144 -6.38 1.60 1.24
CA SER A 144 -5.94 2.99 1.18
C SER A 144 -6.87 3.88 0.34
N ASP A 145 -6.74 5.19 0.50
CA ASP A 145 -7.49 6.19 -0.28
C ASP A 145 -6.85 6.52 -1.64
N THR A 146 -5.58 6.14 -1.83
CA THR A 146 -4.74 6.53 -2.96
C THR A 146 -3.88 5.35 -3.42
N VAL A 147 -3.60 5.29 -4.72
CA VAL A 147 -2.77 4.22 -5.29
C VAL A 147 -1.34 4.29 -4.73
N GLU A 148 -0.81 5.49 -4.46
CA GLU A 148 0.51 5.64 -3.86
C GLU A 148 0.56 4.96 -2.49
N LYS A 149 -0.41 5.24 -1.61
CA LYS A 149 -0.41 4.63 -0.27
C LYS A 149 -0.63 3.13 -0.33
N GLU A 150 -1.45 2.67 -1.28
CA GLU A 150 -1.72 1.26 -1.47
C GLU A 150 -0.48 0.49 -1.95
N LEU A 151 0.30 1.06 -2.87
CA LEU A 151 1.53 0.43 -3.37
C LEU A 151 2.65 0.38 -2.33
N TYR A 152 2.61 1.23 -1.31
CA TYR A 152 3.66 1.37 -0.29
C TYR A 152 3.09 1.23 1.13
N LEU A 153 2.24 0.22 1.34
CA LEU A 153 1.73 -0.11 2.66
C LEU A 153 2.85 -0.45 3.65
N PRO A 154 2.73 -0.07 4.93
CA PRO A 154 3.70 -0.41 5.95
C PRO A 154 3.60 -1.89 6.36
N TYR A 155 4.62 -2.37 7.07
CA TYR A 155 4.65 -3.72 7.69
C TYR A 155 4.57 -4.90 6.72
N ASP A 156 5.12 -4.73 5.50
CA ASP A 156 5.15 -5.76 4.45
C ASP A 156 3.76 -6.29 4.07
N LEU A 157 2.71 -5.48 4.29
CA LEU A 157 1.37 -5.82 3.84
C LEU A 157 1.30 -5.75 2.31
N PRO A 158 0.65 -6.73 1.65
CA PRO A 158 0.46 -6.69 0.21
C PRO A 158 -0.51 -5.57 -0.15
N GLY A 159 -0.08 -4.70 -1.05
CA GLY A 159 -0.94 -3.68 -1.66
C GLY A 159 -1.76 -4.26 -2.78
N ASN A 160 -3.04 -3.89 -2.88
CA ASN A 160 -3.95 -4.39 -3.91
C ASN A 160 -4.43 -3.23 -4.79
N VAL A 161 -4.14 -3.34 -6.09
CA VAL A 161 -4.52 -2.33 -7.09
C VAL A 161 -5.16 -2.99 -8.29
N ALA A 162 -5.90 -2.19 -9.06
CA ALA A 162 -6.56 -2.64 -10.27
C ALA A 162 -6.11 -1.83 -11.47
N LEU A 163 -5.74 -2.52 -12.55
CA LEU A 163 -5.48 -1.93 -13.84
C LEU A 163 -6.80 -1.69 -14.58
N THR A 164 -7.03 -0.46 -15.04
CA THR A 164 -8.33 0.00 -15.57
C THR A 164 -8.33 0.28 -17.07
N ARG A 165 -7.15 0.32 -17.68
CA ARG A 165 -6.93 0.66 -19.09
C ARG A 165 -6.16 -0.45 -19.78
N PRO A 166 -6.24 -0.55 -21.12
CA PRO A 166 -5.43 -1.51 -21.86
C PRO A 166 -3.94 -1.39 -21.54
N LEU A 167 -3.25 -2.53 -21.52
CA LEU A 167 -1.80 -2.61 -21.33
C LEU A 167 -1.25 -3.67 -22.28
N GLY A 168 -0.18 -3.32 -23.01
CA GLY A 168 0.36 -4.20 -24.05
C GLY A 168 1.03 -5.47 -23.51
N PRO A 169 1.18 -6.51 -24.34
CA PRO A 169 1.79 -7.79 -23.94
C PRO A 169 3.23 -7.67 -23.40
N GLU A 170 3.97 -6.64 -23.82
CA GLU A 170 5.35 -6.36 -23.40
C GLU A 170 5.52 -6.13 -21.89
N HIS A 171 4.42 -5.83 -21.20
CA HIS A 171 4.40 -5.61 -19.75
C HIS A 171 4.30 -6.90 -18.93
N PHE A 172 3.97 -8.04 -19.57
CA PHE A 172 3.65 -9.28 -18.88
C PHE A 172 4.77 -10.32 -19.03
N ARG A 173 5.14 -10.97 -17.92
CA ARG A 173 6.11 -12.08 -17.90
C ARG A 173 5.67 -13.16 -16.94
N LEU A 174 5.90 -14.43 -17.30
CA LEU A 174 5.67 -15.53 -16.36
C LEU A 174 6.62 -15.43 -15.17
N PHE A 175 6.05 -15.32 -13.98
CA PHE A 175 6.79 -15.39 -12.74
C PHE A 175 7.14 -16.83 -12.42
N HIS A 176 8.35 -17.05 -11.94
CA HIS A 176 8.80 -18.35 -11.47
C HIS A 176 9.29 -18.18 -10.05
N PHE A 177 8.61 -18.82 -9.10
CA PHE A 177 9.07 -18.84 -7.72
C PHE A 177 10.49 -19.40 -7.65
N PRO A 178 11.40 -18.76 -6.90
CA PRO A 178 12.73 -19.29 -6.71
C PRO A 178 12.60 -20.69 -6.10
N LYS A 179 13.20 -21.69 -6.75
CA LYS A 179 13.23 -23.05 -6.23
C LYS A 179 13.88 -23.01 -4.85
N VAL A 180 13.13 -23.35 -3.80
CA VAL A 180 13.70 -23.56 -2.48
C VAL A 180 14.72 -24.69 -2.62
N ARG A 181 16.00 -24.37 -2.44
CA ARG A 181 17.04 -25.39 -2.36
C ARG A 181 16.85 -26.13 -1.04
N THR A 182 16.16 -27.26 -1.08
CA THR A 182 16.17 -28.23 0.02
C THR A 182 17.62 -28.73 0.15
N ARG A 183 18.26 -28.42 1.28
CA ARG A 183 19.54 -29.01 1.67
C ARG A 183 19.36 -30.42 2.17
#